data_AF-A0A2X2JZH3-F1
#
_entry.id   AF-A0A2X2JZH3-F1
#
_cell.length_a   1.000
_cell.length_b   1.000
_cell.length_c   1.000
_cell.angle_alpha   90.00
_cell.angle_beta   90.00
_cell.angle_gamma   90.00
#
_symmetry.space_group_name_H-M   'P 1'
#
loop_
_entity.id
_entity.type
_entity.pdbx_description
1 polymer ?
#
loop_
_entity_poly.entity_id
_entity_poly.type
_entity_poly.pdbx_seq_one_letter_code
_entity_poly.pdbx_strand_id
1 'polypeptide(L)' 'MDLDTITSISTPMGEGAIGIVRLSGPQAVEIADKLYKGNIF' A
#
# COMPACT_ATOMS: atom_id res chain seq x y z
N MET A 1 -13.37 12.86 -14.36
CA MET A 1 -12.96 13.04 -12.95
C MET A 1 -11.71 12.22 -12.78
N ASP A 2 -10.58 12.88 -12.56
CA ASP A 2 -9.36 12.16 -12.19
C ASP A 2 -9.54 11.66 -10.76
N LEU A 3 -9.29 10.37 -10.56
CA LEU A 3 -9.38 9.73 -9.24
C LEU A 3 -8.01 9.84 -8.57
N ASP A 4 -7.98 10.40 -7.37
CA ASP A 4 -6.76 10.42 -6.54
C ASP A 4 -6.38 9.01 -6.11
N THR A 5 -5.10 8.83 -5.76
CA THR A 5 -4.63 7.61 -5.11
C THR A 5 -4.71 7.75 -3.60
N ILE A 6 -5.45 6.86 -2.95
CA ILE A 6 -5.70 6.85 -1.50
C ILE A 6 -5.03 5.65 -0.82
N THR A 7 -4.88 5.71 0.51
CA THR A 7 -4.34 4.61 1.32
C THR A 7 -5.10 4.44 2.64
N SER A 8 -5.09 3.24 3.22
CA SER A 8 -5.67 2.97 4.53
C SER A 8 -4.99 1.81 5.27
N ILE A 9 -5.07 1.83 6.60
CA ILE A 9 -4.81 0.65 7.42
C ILE A 9 -6.03 -0.28 7.30
N SER A 10 -5.81 -1.49 6.80
CA SER A 10 -6.85 -2.48 6.52
C SER A 10 -7.02 -3.56 7.59
N THR A 11 -6.19 -3.51 8.64
CA THR A 11 -6.24 -4.39 9.80
C THR A 11 -6.58 -3.59 11.07
N PRO A 12 -7.12 -4.23 12.13
CA PRO A 12 -7.32 -3.56 13.41
C PRO A 12 -6.03 -2.93 13.96
N MET A 13 -6.18 -1.88 14.75
CA MET A 13 -5.06 -1.29 15.50
C MET A 13 -4.65 -2.23 16.64
N GLY A 14 -3.35 -2.35 16.88
CA GLY A 14 -2.79 -3.16 17.95
C GLY A 14 -1.62 -4.04 17.49
N GLU A 15 -1.14 -4.88 18.40
CA GLU A 15 -0.07 -5.84 18.14
C GLU A 15 -0.63 -7.09 17.46
N GLY A 16 0.08 -7.61 16.45
CA GLY A 16 -0.32 -8.79 15.70
C GLY A 16 0.81 -9.31 14.82
N ALA A 17 0.63 -10.48 14.21
CA ALA A 17 1.65 -11.08 13.37
C ALA A 17 1.87 -10.31 12.05
N ILE A 18 0.79 -9.80 11.46
CA ILE A 18 0.81 -9.10 10.17
C ILE A 18 -0.15 -7.91 10.24
N GLY A 19 0.31 -6.75 9.76
CA GLY A 19 -0.54 -5.59 9.45
C GLY A 19 -0.65 -5.39 7.94
N ILE A 20 -1.79 -4.89 7.46
CA ILE A 20 -2.02 -4.62 6.04
C ILE A 20 -2.32 -3.15 5.82
N VAL A 21 -1.52 -2.50 4.96
CA VAL A 21 -1.80 -1.17 4.41
C VAL A 21 -2.23 -1.34 2.95
N ARG A 22 -3.36 -0.77 2.56
CA ARG A 22 -3.95 -0.90 1.22
C ARG A 22 -3.91 0.42 0.48
N LEU A 23 -3.39 0.41 -0.74
CA LEU A 23 -3.44 1.54 -1.67
C LEU A 23 -4.50 1.29 -2.75
N SER A 24 -5.19 2.34 -3.20
CA SER A 24 -6.17 2.27 -4.28
C SER A 24 -6.12 3.54 -5.13
N GLY A 25 -6.07 3.38 -6.45
CA GLY A 25 -6.07 4.48 -7.41
C GLY A 25 -5.02 4.29 -8.51
N PRO A 26 -4.99 5.22 -9.48
CA PRO A 26 -4.17 5.09 -10.68
C PRO A 26 -2.67 4.93 -10.42
N GLN A 27 -2.15 5.49 -9.34
CA GLN A 27 -0.71 5.50 -9.01
C GLN A 27 -0.33 4.49 -7.93
N ALA A 28 -1.26 3.61 -7.49
CA ALA A 28 -1.05 2.74 -6.34
C ALA A 28 0.19 1.84 -6.46
N VAL A 29 0.39 1.21 -7.63
CA VAL A 29 1.54 0.33 -7.89
C VAL A 29 2.83 1.13 -8.00
N GLU A 30 2.83 2.24 -8.74
CA GLU A 30 4.01 3.10 -8.89
C GLU A 30 4.51 3.65 -7.54
N ILE A 31 3.59 4.03 -6.65
CA ILE A 31 3.91 4.46 -5.29
C ILE A 31 4.50 3.29 -4.48
N ALA A 32 3.90 2.10 -4.57
CA ALA A 32 4.39 0.92 -3.85
C ALA A 32 5.80 0.49 -4.32
N ASP A 33 6.07 0.54 -5.63
CA ASP A 33 7.37 0.19 -6.20
C ASP A 33 8.51 1.09 -5.70
N LYS A 34 8.23 2.39 -5.47
CA LYS A 34 9.22 3.31 -4.89
C LYS A 34 9.64 2.93 -3.46
N LEU A 35 8.79 2.21 -2.74
CA LEU A 35 9.00 1.81 -1.34
C LEU A 35 9.56 0.39 -1.22
N TYR A 36 9.17 -0.49 -2.13
CA TYR A 36 9.59 -1.87 -2.15
C TYR A 36 11.08 -1.99 -2.52
N LYS A 37 11.84 -2.75 -1.73
CA LYS A 37 13.29 -2.97 -1.93
C LYS A 37 13.65 -4.44 -2.16
N GLY A 38 12.66 -5.30 -2.41
CA GLY A 38 12.95 -6.69 -2.73
C GLY A 38 13.52 -6.80 -4.14
N ASN A 39 14.59 -7.59 -4.30
CA ASN A 39 15.11 -7.93 -5.61
C ASN A 39 14.30 -9.13 -6.14
N ILE A 40 13.61 -8.95 -7.26
CA ILE A 40 13.18 -10.08 -8.08
C ILE A 40 14.44 -10.49 -8.85
N PHE A 41 14.99 -11.65 -8.51
CA PHE A 41 16.16 -12.25 -9.18
C PHE A 41 15.90 -12.50 -10.67
#